data_AF-A0A8S3Q249-F1
#
_entry.id   AF-A0A8S3Q249-F1
#
_cell.length_a   1.000
_cell.length_b   1.000
_cell.length_c   1.000
_cell.angle_alpha   90.00
_cell.angle_beta   90.00
_cell.angle_gamma   90.00
#
_symmetry.space_group_name_H-M   'P 1'
#
loop_
_entity.id
_entity.type
_entity.pdbx_description
1 polymer ?
#
loop_
_entity_poly.entity_id
_entity_poly.type
_entity_poly.pdbx_seq_one_letter_code
_entity_poly.pdbx_strand_id
1 'polypeptide(L)'
;MQNLTRYLVELAFLQPSWGQQMPVAWVPLELQISEMKTDERYFVRKSELQKVNLENGDLALTDAQFENFLKIQHSLGKLLYFGEHGIDNFIVVQPSAFVNVMRSFVTDELFWPKDAEIIEILPVLSRTEYSVEQIYINYGNKRISNNLYQVMT
;
A
#
# COMPACT_ATOMS: atom_id res chain seq x y z
N MET A 1 -16.34 -23.65 12.20
CA MET A 1 -16.33 -22.49 11.28
C MET A 1 -17.40 -21.45 11.63
N GLN A 2 -18.68 -21.81 11.90
CA GLN A 2 -19.75 -20.85 12.22
C GLN A 2 -19.47 -19.90 13.42
N ASN A 3 -18.68 -20.31 14.42
CA ASN A 3 -18.33 -19.46 15.56
C ASN A 3 -17.35 -18.33 15.23
N LEU A 4 -16.42 -18.52 14.27
CA LEU A 4 -15.43 -17.49 13.95
C LEU A 4 -16.07 -16.32 13.19
N THR A 5 -16.91 -16.61 12.20
CA THR A 5 -17.63 -15.59 11.44
C THR A 5 -18.52 -14.75 12.36
N ARG A 6 -19.24 -15.41 13.28
CA ARG A 6 -20.09 -14.71 14.27
C ARG A 6 -19.26 -13.80 15.16
N TYR A 7 -18.14 -14.30 15.68
CA TYR A 7 -17.23 -13.53 16.53
C TYR A 7 -16.60 -12.34 15.80
N LEU A 8 -16.20 -12.51 14.54
CA LEU A 8 -15.68 -11.41 13.71
C LEU A 8 -16.74 -10.33 13.48
N VAL A 9 -17.99 -10.71 13.24
CA VAL A 9 -19.11 -9.77 13.08
C VAL A 9 -19.36 -9.02 14.39
N GLU A 10 -19.39 -9.71 15.53
CA GLU A 10 -19.53 -9.07 16.85
C GLU A 10 -18.40 -8.07 17.11
N LEU A 11 -17.14 -8.41 16.80
CA LEU A 11 -16.00 -7.49 16.92
C LEU A 11 -16.09 -6.30 15.97
N ALA A 12 -16.63 -6.48 14.76
CA ALA A 12 -16.80 -5.39 13.81
C ALA A 12 -17.81 -4.35 14.32
N PHE A 13 -18.91 -4.79 14.94
CA PHE A 13 -19.89 -3.90 15.56
C PHE A 13 -19.34 -3.10 16.75
N LEU A 14 -18.28 -3.59 17.40
CA LEU A 14 -17.61 -2.88 18.50
C LEU A 14 -16.64 -1.79 18.02
N GLN A 15 -16.35 -1.71 16.72
CA GLN A 15 -15.44 -0.69 16.19
C GLN A 15 -16.09 0.70 16.30
N PRO A 16 -15.38 1.72 16.84
CA PRO A 16 -15.93 3.07 16.99
C PRO A 16 -16.41 3.71 15.69
N SER A 17 -15.83 3.31 14.56
CA SER A 17 -16.18 3.81 13.23
C SER A 17 -17.28 3.00 12.52
N TRP A 18 -17.83 1.96 13.16
CA TRP A 18 -18.86 1.14 12.54
C TRP A 18 -20.14 1.95 12.30
N GLY A 19 -20.68 1.88 11.08
CA GLY A 19 -21.87 2.65 10.69
C GLY A 19 -21.64 4.16 10.52
N GLN A 20 -20.39 4.63 10.61
CA GLN A 20 -20.06 6.03 10.35
C GLN A 20 -20.37 6.37 8.88
N GLN A 21 -21.11 7.46 8.68
CA GLN A 21 -21.42 7.93 7.34
C GLN A 21 -20.16 8.49 6.67
N MET A 22 -19.88 8.00 5.46
CA MET A 22 -18.83 8.54 4.62
C MET A 22 -19.40 9.61 3.68
N PRO A 23 -18.65 10.68 3.39
CA PRO A 23 -19.09 11.68 2.43
C PRO A 23 -19.30 11.05 1.04
N VAL A 24 -20.47 11.25 0.45
CA VAL A 24 -20.80 10.70 -0.88
C VAL A 24 -19.82 11.17 -1.96
N ALA A 25 -19.29 12.39 -1.83
CA ALA A 25 -18.28 12.94 -2.73
C ALA A 25 -16.97 12.14 -2.77
N TRP A 26 -16.72 11.24 -1.82
CA TRP A 26 -15.52 10.39 -1.82
C TRP A 26 -15.68 9.15 -2.70
N VAL A 27 -16.91 8.71 -2.95
CA VAL A 27 -17.19 7.46 -3.66
C VAL A 27 -16.59 7.43 -5.07
N PRO A 28 -16.71 8.48 -5.90
CA PRO A 28 -16.11 8.47 -7.25
C PRO A 28 -14.59 8.25 -7.21
N LEU A 29 -13.89 8.98 -6.32
CA LEU A 29 -12.44 8.87 -6.20
C LEU A 29 -12.01 7.51 -5.61
N GLU A 30 -12.77 6.94 -4.67
CA GLU A 30 -12.52 5.56 -4.17
C GLU A 30 -12.63 4.52 -5.30
N LEU A 31 -13.65 4.65 -6.17
CA LEU A 31 -13.84 3.74 -7.30
C LEU A 31 -12.68 3.85 -8.30
N GLN A 32 -12.28 5.06 -8.65
CA GLN A 32 -11.14 5.30 -9.56
C GLN A 32 -9.82 4.76 -8.98
N ILE A 33 -9.60 4.90 -7.67
CA ILE A 33 -8.43 4.27 -7.01
C ILE A 33 -8.54 2.73 -7.08
N SER A 34 -9.74 2.17 -7.00
CA SER A 34 -9.96 0.73 -7.14
C SER A 34 -9.68 0.23 -8.57
N GLU A 35 -9.98 1.04 -9.58
CA GLU A 35 -9.63 0.76 -10.98
C GLU A 35 -8.10 0.77 -11.16
N MET A 36 -7.41 1.79 -10.63
CA MET A 36 -5.94 1.84 -10.64
C MET A 36 -5.29 0.59 -10.01
N LYS A 37 -5.86 0.07 -8.93
CA LYS A 37 -5.40 -1.18 -8.30
C LYS A 37 -5.59 -2.39 -9.21
N THR A 38 -6.69 -2.42 -9.97
CA THR A 38 -6.98 -3.50 -10.93
C THR A 38 -6.00 -3.48 -12.10
N ASP A 39 -5.56 -2.28 -12.49
CA ASP A 39 -4.54 -2.05 -13.52
C ASP A 39 -3.10 -2.27 -13.02
N GLU A 40 -2.92 -2.99 -11.91
CA GLU A 40 -1.63 -3.29 -11.28
C GLU A 40 -0.78 -2.06 -10.94
N ARG A 41 -1.41 -0.89 -10.75
CA ARG A 41 -0.70 0.30 -10.30
C ARG A 41 -0.51 0.24 -8.79
N TYR A 42 0.74 0.23 -8.35
CA TYR A 42 1.08 0.14 -6.92
C TYR A 42 1.21 1.50 -6.23
N PHE A 43 1.66 2.51 -6.99
CA PHE A 43 1.83 3.89 -6.52
C PHE A 43 1.45 4.88 -7.62
N VAL A 44 1.03 6.08 -7.21
CA VAL A 44 0.70 7.20 -8.09
C VAL A 44 1.25 8.49 -7.53
N ARG A 45 1.44 9.50 -8.39
CA ARG A 45 1.78 10.84 -7.91
C ARG A 45 0.53 11.52 -7.37
N LYS A 46 0.68 12.33 -6.32
CA LYS A 46 -0.42 13.13 -5.76
C LYS A 46 -1.06 14.01 -6.82
N SER A 47 -0.25 14.65 -7.67
CA SER A 47 -0.73 15.48 -8.77
C SER A 47 -1.53 14.71 -9.83
N GLU A 48 -1.24 13.43 -10.03
CA GLU A 48 -2.01 12.58 -10.92
C GLU A 48 -3.38 12.26 -10.32
N LEU A 49 -3.41 11.87 -9.04
CA LEU A 49 -4.66 11.61 -8.35
C LEU A 49 -5.51 12.88 -8.18
N GLN A 50 -4.89 14.05 -8.05
CA GLN A 50 -5.58 15.34 -8.09
C GLN A 50 -6.24 15.60 -9.45
N LYS A 51 -5.60 15.25 -10.57
CA LYS A 51 -6.23 15.37 -11.90
C LYS A 51 -7.46 14.48 -12.01
N VAL A 52 -7.36 13.23 -11.57
CA VAL A 52 -8.48 12.29 -11.52
C VAL A 52 -9.60 12.81 -10.62
N ASN A 53 -9.27 13.42 -9.48
CA ASN A 53 -10.27 14.08 -8.64
C ASN A 53 -10.98 15.23 -9.37
N LEU A 54 -10.28 16.04 -10.15
CA LEU A 54 -10.87 17.14 -10.94
C LEU A 54 -11.79 16.64 -12.06
N GLU A 55 -11.56 15.44 -12.59
CA GLU A 55 -12.42 14.80 -13.59
C GLU A 55 -13.82 14.45 -13.02
N ASN A 56 -13.98 14.43 -11.69
CA ASN A 56 -15.27 14.18 -11.03
C ASN A 56 -16.24 15.39 -11.03
N GLY A 57 -15.85 16.53 -11.62
CA GLY A 57 -16.72 17.68 -11.82
C GLY A 57 -17.30 18.21 -10.50
N ASP A 58 -18.62 18.28 -10.38
CA ASP A 58 -19.33 18.79 -9.19
C ASP A 58 -19.07 17.95 -7.93
N LEU A 59 -18.59 16.71 -8.08
CA LEU A 59 -18.21 15.83 -6.97
C LEU A 59 -16.71 15.89 -6.64
N ALA A 60 -15.93 16.70 -7.37
CA ALA A 60 -14.51 16.89 -7.11
C ALA A 60 -14.30 17.49 -5.71
N LEU A 61 -13.35 16.89 -4.98
CA LEU A 61 -12.96 17.40 -3.67
C LEU A 61 -12.13 18.68 -3.81
N THR A 62 -12.40 19.67 -2.98
CA THR A 62 -11.48 20.81 -2.80
C THR A 62 -10.13 20.33 -2.26
N ASP A 63 -9.08 21.13 -2.37
CA ASP A 63 -7.74 20.74 -1.88
C ASP A 63 -7.74 20.29 -0.41
N ALA A 64 -8.47 21.00 0.45
CA ALA A 64 -8.59 20.65 1.87
C ALA A 64 -9.36 19.32 2.08
N GLN A 65 -10.41 19.08 1.29
CA GLN A 65 -11.17 17.84 1.35
C GLN A 65 -10.38 16.66 0.77
N PHE A 66 -9.62 16.87 -0.30
CA PHE A 66 -8.74 15.88 -0.91
C PHE A 66 -7.63 15.47 0.06
N GLU A 67 -7.01 16.45 0.74
CA GLU A 67 -6.01 16.18 1.77
C GLU A 67 -6.60 15.37 2.94
N ASN A 68 -7.81 15.74 3.39
CA ASN A 68 -8.50 15.01 4.44
C ASN A 68 -8.90 13.59 4.01
N PHE A 69 -9.35 13.43 2.76
CA PHE A 69 -9.61 12.15 2.15
C PHE A 69 -8.36 11.26 2.24
N LEU A 70 -7.20 11.73 1.77
CA LEU A 70 -5.96 10.94 1.82
C LEU A 70 -5.58 10.51 3.24
N LYS A 71 -5.67 11.42 4.21
CA LYS A 71 -5.37 11.12 5.63
C LYS A 71 -6.30 10.06 6.20
N ILE A 72 -7.59 10.15 5.90
CA ILE A 72 -8.59 9.19 6.40
C ILE A 72 -8.40 7.84 5.71
N GLN A 73 -8.24 7.80 4.39
CA GLN A 73 -7.97 6.56 3.66
C GLN A 73 -6.66 5.89 4.12
N HIS A 74 -5.64 6.68 4.48
CA HIS A 74 -4.42 6.19 5.10
C HIS A 74 -4.67 5.56 6.47
N SER A 75 -5.43 6.23 7.34
CA SER A 75 -5.77 5.69 8.67
C SER A 75 -6.58 4.39 8.61
N LEU A 76 -7.38 4.22 7.54
CA LEU A 76 -8.13 3.00 7.27
C LEU A 76 -7.29 1.89 6.62
N GLY A 77 -6.03 2.16 6.28
CA GLY A 77 -5.16 1.21 5.58
C GLY A 77 -5.59 0.90 4.14
N LYS A 78 -6.46 1.74 3.53
CA LYS A 78 -6.95 1.55 2.15
C LYS A 78 -5.92 2.00 1.10
N LEU A 79 -5.05 2.95 1.47
CA LEU A 79 -3.89 3.45 0.73
C LEU A 79 -2.82 3.90 1.75
N LEU A 80 -1.60 4.24 1.30
CA LEU A 80 -0.62 4.93 2.14
C LEU A 80 -0.34 6.33 1.60
N TYR A 81 -0.41 7.32 2.48
CA TYR A 81 -0.10 8.70 2.20
C TYR A 81 0.70 9.26 3.38
N PHE A 82 1.90 9.74 3.09
CA PHE A 82 2.79 10.32 4.09
C PHE A 82 2.85 11.83 3.86
N GLY A 83 2.12 12.61 4.65
CA GLY A 83 2.08 14.08 4.54
C GLY A 83 3.38 14.77 4.99
N GLU A 84 4.52 14.09 4.92
CA GLU A 84 5.84 14.59 5.30
C GLU A 84 6.57 15.14 4.07
N HIS A 85 7.29 16.25 4.27
CA HIS A 85 7.98 16.94 3.19
C HIS A 85 8.96 16.01 2.46
N GLY A 86 8.78 15.87 1.14
CA GLY A 86 9.65 15.08 0.27
C GLY A 86 9.09 13.71 -0.12
N ILE A 87 8.08 13.21 0.61
CA ILE A 87 7.35 11.98 0.29
C ILE A 87 5.84 12.20 0.11
N ASP A 88 5.35 13.40 0.43
CA ASP A 88 3.97 13.87 0.27
C ASP A 88 3.46 13.89 -1.18
N ASN A 89 4.35 13.79 -2.17
CA ASN A 89 3.96 13.69 -3.57
C ASN A 89 3.65 12.24 -4.02
N PHE A 90 3.87 11.24 -3.18
CA PHE A 90 3.66 9.83 -3.53
C PHE A 90 2.51 9.22 -2.71
N ILE A 91 1.63 8.52 -3.41
CA ILE A 91 0.51 7.80 -2.82
C ILE A 91 0.64 6.34 -3.20
N VAL A 92 0.77 5.46 -2.20
CA VAL A 92 0.74 4.02 -2.41
C VAL A 92 -0.72 3.61 -2.45
N VAL A 93 -1.25 3.38 -3.64
CA VAL A 93 -2.64 2.94 -3.78
C VAL A 93 -2.82 1.49 -3.35
N GLN A 94 -1.78 0.65 -3.41
CA GLN A 94 -1.83 -0.76 -2.97
C GLN A 94 -0.89 -1.02 -1.78
N PRO A 95 -1.36 -0.90 -0.52
CA PRO A 95 -0.51 -1.05 0.66
C PRO A 95 0.19 -2.41 0.77
N SER A 96 -0.44 -3.49 0.29
CA SER A 96 0.16 -4.84 0.30
C SER A 96 1.43 -4.93 -0.54
N ALA A 97 1.48 -4.23 -1.67
CA ALA A 97 2.68 -4.13 -2.51
C ALA A 97 3.83 -3.49 -1.74
N PHE A 98 3.56 -2.39 -1.03
CA PHE A 98 4.55 -1.73 -0.19
C PHE A 98 5.04 -2.62 0.95
N VAL A 99 4.14 -3.32 1.65
CA VAL A 99 4.51 -4.28 2.70
C VAL A 99 5.40 -5.40 2.16
N ASN A 100 5.11 -5.90 0.96
CA ASN A 100 5.93 -6.94 0.33
C ASN A 100 7.34 -6.42 0.00
N VAL A 101 7.45 -5.20 -0.52
CA VAL A 101 8.75 -4.54 -0.75
C VAL A 101 9.51 -4.37 0.57
N MET A 102 8.87 -3.83 1.61
CA MET A 102 9.51 -3.66 2.91
C MET A 102 9.95 -4.99 3.53
N ARG A 103 9.13 -6.03 3.41
CA ARG A 103 9.50 -7.39 3.83
C ARG A 103 10.72 -7.89 3.07
N SER A 104 10.85 -7.63 1.77
CA SER A 104 12.01 -8.06 0.99
C SER A 104 13.31 -7.46 1.55
N PHE A 105 13.29 -6.19 1.98
CA PHE A 105 14.47 -5.58 2.61
C PHE A 105 14.80 -6.19 3.97
N VAL A 106 13.80 -6.50 4.78
CA VAL A 106 14.04 -7.06 6.13
C VAL A 106 14.44 -8.54 6.09
N THR A 107 14.01 -9.28 5.07
CA THR A 107 14.20 -10.75 4.99
C THR A 107 15.33 -11.20 4.06
N ASP A 108 15.86 -10.31 3.21
CA ASP A 108 17.02 -10.67 2.40
C ASP A 108 18.31 -10.61 3.23
N GLU A 109 19.07 -11.70 3.24
CA GLU A 109 20.37 -11.78 3.92
C GLU A 109 21.37 -10.73 3.41
N LEU A 110 21.21 -10.26 2.16
CA LEU A 110 22.00 -9.16 1.59
C LEU A 110 21.81 -7.83 2.35
N PHE A 111 20.62 -7.64 2.93
CA PHE A 111 20.22 -6.44 3.65
C PHE A 111 20.14 -6.68 5.16
N TRP A 112 20.50 -7.88 5.63
CA TRP A 112 20.55 -8.17 7.06
C TRP A 112 21.75 -7.44 7.66
N PRO A 113 21.55 -6.48 8.57
CA PRO A 113 22.67 -5.82 9.20
C PRO A 113 23.42 -6.84 10.05
N LYS A 114 24.64 -7.21 9.62
CA LYS A 114 25.51 -8.02 10.47
C LYS A 114 25.96 -7.23 11.69
N ASP A 115 26.11 -5.89 11.56
CA ASP A 115 26.42 -4.94 12.65
C ASP A 115 25.95 -3.48 12.36
N ALA A 116 25.06 -3.25 11.38
CA ALA A 116 24.79 -1.92 10.82
C ALA A 116 23.37 -1.36 11.09
N GLU A 117 23.20 -0.04 11.14
CA GLU A 117 21.86 0.58 11.17
C GLU A 117 21.18 0.52 9.79
N ILE A 118 19.84 0.50 9.75
CA ILE A 118 19.02 0.51 8.51
C ILE A 118 19.45 1.63 7.52
N ILE A 119 20.00 2.73 8.03
CA ILE A 119 20.52 3.86 7.24
C ILE A 119 21.65 3.42 6.28
N GLU A 120 22.44 2.41 6.64
CA GLU A 120 23.55 1.91 5.82
C GLU A 120 23.09 1.05 4.63
N ILE A 121 21.81 0.63 4.61
CA ILE A 121 21.22 -0.17 3.54
C ILE A 121 20.78 0.74 2.36
N LEU A 122 20.41 2.00 2.63
CA LEU A 122 19.91 2.93 1.62
C LEU A 122 20.91 3.22 0.48
N PRO A 123 22.22 3.40 0.75
CA PRO A 123 23.22 3.51 -0.31
C PRO A 123 23.36 2.24 -1.15
N VAL A 124 23.20 1.05 -0.55
CA VAL A 124 23.22 -0.23 -1.28
C VAL A 124 22.02 -0.33 -2.21
N LEU A 125 20.82 0.01 -1.73
CA LEU A 125 19.59 0.05 -2.53
C LEU A 125 19.66 1.04 -3.69
N SER A 126 20.28 2.21 -3.47
CA SER A 126 20.47 3.22 -4.51
C SER A 126 21.49 2.83 -5.58
N ARG A 127 22.34 1.83 -5.31
CA ARG A 127 23.44 1.37 -6.19
C ARG A 127 23.12 0.06 -6.89
N THR A 128 22.14 -0.69 -6.40
CA THR A 128 21.64 -1.87 -7.09
C THR A 128 20.74 -1.45 -8.24
N GLU A 129 20.99 -1.96 -9.46
CA GLU A 129 20.08 -1.84 -10.62
C GLU A 129 18.78 -2.64 -10.46
N TYR A 130 18.34 -2.92 -9.22
CA TYR A 130 17.13 -3.67 -8.97
C TYR A 130 15.92 -2.86 -9.44
N SER A 131 15.40 -3.24 -10.62
CA SER A 131 14.10 -2.74 -11.05
C SER A 131 13.03 -3.23 -10.06
N VAL A 132 11.91 -2.50 -9.96
CA VAL A 132 10.76 -2.94 -9.17
C VAL A 132 10.37 -4.37 -9.56
N GLU A 133 10.42 -4.71 -10.86
CA GLU A 133 10.19 -6.09 -11.30
C GLU A 133 11.22 -7.09 -10.77
N GLN A 134 12.50 -6.73 -10.65
CA GLN A 134 13.53 -7.65 -10.12
C GLN A 134 13.38 -7.91 -8.62
N ILE A 135 12.92 -6.93 -7.84
CA ILE A 135 12.55 -7.14 -6.42
C ILE A 135 11.38 -8.14 -6.33
N TYR A 136 10.39 -8.03 -7.22
CA TYR A 136 9.27 -8.96 -7.32
C TYR A 136 9.68 -10.35 -7.86
N ILE A 137 10.56 -10.43 -8.87
CA ILE A 137 11.05 -11.69 -9.46
C ILE A 137 11.91 -12.47 -8.47
N ASN A 138 12.79 -11.79 -7.71
CA ASN A 138 13.56 -12.45 -6.65
C ASN A 138 12.66 -13.06 -5.57
N TYR A 139 11.51 -12.43 -5.30
CA TYR A 139 10.48 -12.98 -4.42
C TYR A 139 9.71 -14.15 -5.06
N GLY A 140 9.30 -14.02 -6.33
CA GLY A 140 8.58 -15.07 -7.07
C GLY A 140 9.41 -16.35 -7.22
N ASN A 141 10.71 -16.22 -7.49
CA ASN A 141 11.61 -17.36 -7.69
C ASN A 141 12.08 -18.02 -6.38
N LYS A 142 12.30 -17.27 -5.28
CA LYS A 142 12.61 -17.86 -3.97
C LYS A 142 11.47 -18.73 -3.42
N ARG A 143 10.22 -18.50 -3.85
CA ARG A 143 9.06 -19.34 -3.47
C ARG A 143 8.98 -20.66 -4.25
N ILE A 144 9.56 -20.73 -5.45
CA ILE A 144 9.59 -21.96 -6.27
C ILE A 144 10.75 -22.87 -5.84
N SER A 145 11.92 -22.31 -5.50
CA SER A 145 13.04 -23.12 -5.02
C SER A 145 12.75 -23.78 -3.67
N ASN A 146 12.14 -23.07 -2.72
CA ASN A 146 11.84 -23.64 -1.40
C ASN A 146 10.71 -24.69 -1.41
N ASN A 147 9.79 -24.63 -2.38
CA ASN A 147 8.76 -25.66 -2.55
C ASN A 147 9.26 -26.91 -3.29
N LEU A 148 10.32 -26.82 -4.10
CA LEU A 148 10.92 -27.99 -4.74
C LEU A 148 11.76 -28.83 -3.76
N TYR A 149 12.35 -28.23 -2.73
CA TYR A 149 13.10 -28.98 -1.71
C TYR A 149 12.21 -29.69 -0.68
N GLN A 150 10.95 -29.27 -0.50
CA GLN A 150 10.00 -29.95 0.39
C GLN A 150 9.20 -31.10 -0.26
N VAL A 151 9.30 -31.29 -1.58
CA VAL A 151 8.66 -32.42 -2.29
C VAL A 151 9.68 -33.52 -2.63
N MET A 152 10.96 -33.32 -2.30
CA MET A 152 12.05 -34.28 -2.55
C MET A 152 12.78 -34.74 -1.26
N THR A 153 12.19 -34.55 -0.09
CA THR A 153 12.62 -35.17 1.18
C THR A 153 11.47 -35.95 1.80
#